data_AF-A0AAN9EHA9-F1
#
_entry.id   AF-A0AAN9EHA9-F1
#
_cell.length_a   1.000
_cell.length_b   1.000
_cell.length_c   1.000
_cell.angle_alpha   90.00
_cell.angle_beta   90.00
_cell.angle_gamma   90.00
#
_symmetry.space_group_name_H-M   'P 1'
#
loop_
_entity.id
_entity.type
_entity.pdbx_description
1 polymer ?
#
loop_
_entity_poly.entity_id
_entity_poly.type
_entity_poly.pdbx_seq_one_letter_code
_entity_poly.pdbx_strand_id
1 'polypeptide(L)' 'MGCKDLAKLKMRRRKQRREKGHRREAVIIKRKMKKLQTLIPGGRKMKPDQLYLRTAQHILKLRLQVNLLQALSKLMFKP' A
#
# COMPACT_ATOMS: atom_id res chain seq x y z
N MET A 1 -43.18 19.95 8.42
CA MET A 1 -41.87 19.27 8.54
C MET A 1 -41.07 19.97 9.63
N GLY A 2 -40.66 19.28 10.70
CA GLY A 2 -40.02 19.91 11.86
C GLY A 2 -38.49 19.95 11.76
N CYS A 3 -37.85 20.91 12.44
CA CYS A 3 -36.38 21.05 12.49
C CYS A 3 -35.64 19.77 12.94
N LYS A 4 -36.27 18.92 13.76
CA LYS A 4 -35.73 17.63 14.23
C LYS A 4 -35.56 16.61 13.09
N ASP A 5 -36.42 16.64 12.07
CA ASP A 5 -36.37 15.71 10.93
C ASP A 5 -35.21 16.06 9.98
N LEU A 6 -34.96 17.35 9.78
CA LEU A 6 -33.82 17.86 9.02
C LEU A 6 -32.48 17.47 9.68
N ALA A 7 -32.40 17.53 11.01
CA ALA A 7 -31.21 17.11 11.75
C ALA A 7 -30.95 15.59 11.58
N LYS A 8 -31.97 14.75 11.70
CA LYS A 8 -31.86 13.29 11.46
C LYS A 8 -31.44 12.98 10.02
N LEU A 9 -31.99 13.67 9.02
CA LEU A 9 -31.62 13.52 7.62
C LEU A 9 -30.14 13.90 7.36
N LYS A 10 -29.67 15.02 7.93
CA LYS A 10 -28.26 15.44 7.83
C LYS A 10 -27.31 14.40 8.44
N MET A 11 -27.64 13.84 9.60
CA MET A 11 -26.85 12.79 10.25
C MET A 11 -26.78 11.50 9.41
N ARG A 12 -27.92 11.05 8.84
CA ARG A 12 -27.95 9.89 7.93
C ARG A 12 -27.09 10.12 6.69
N ARG A 13 -27.17 11.31 6.06
CA ARG A 13 -26.31 11.66 4.92
C ARG A 13 -24.82 11.66 5.28
N ARG A 14 -24.46 12.16 6.47
CA ARG A 14 -23.05 12.16 6.94
C ARG A 14 -22.53 10.73 7.16
N LYS A 15 -23.34 9.84 7.75
CA LYS A 15 -23.00 8.41 7.92
C LYS A 15 -22.78 7.72 6.57
N GLN A 16 -23.71 7.89 5.62
CA GLN A 16 -23.57 7.33 4.27
C GLN A 16 -22.32 7.82 3.52
N ARG A 17 -21.95 9.11 3.69
CA ARG A 17 -20.72 9.66 3.11
C ARG A 17 -19.47 9.00 3.69
N ARG A 18 -19.43 8.77 5.01
CA ARG A 18 -18.32 8.06 5.68
C ARG A 18 -18.19 6.63 5.18
N GLU A 19 -19.30 5.90 5.12
CA GLU A 19 -19.33 4.51 4.62
C GLU A 19 -18.87 4.42 3.14
N LYS A 20 -19.31 5.36 2.29
CA LYS A 20 -18.82 5.46 0.91
C LYS A 20 -17.31 5.76 0.86
N GLY A 21 -16.81 6.61 1.75
CA GLY A 21 -15.38 6.90 1.89
C GLY A 21 -14.57 5.64 2.22
N HIS A 22 -15.00 4.89 3.26
CA HIS A 22 -14.33 3.66 3.68
C HIS A 22 -14.34 2.60 2.57
N ARG A 23 -15.45 2.47 1.83
CA ARG A 23 -15.54 1.54 0.70
C ARG A 23 -14.57 1.90 -0.42
N ARG A 24 -14.40 3.19 -0.73
CA ARG A 24 -13.42 3.66 -1.72
C ARG A 24 -11.99 3.36 -1.28
N GLU A 25 -11.68 3.59 -0.02
CA GLU A 25 -10.36 3.34 0.55
C GLU A 25 -10.01 1.84 0.50
N ALA A 26 -10.95 0.96 0.89
CA ALA A 26 -10.76 -0.48 0.79
C ALA A 26 -10.46 -0.95 -0.65
N VAL A 27 -11.13 -0.37 -1.66
CA VAL A 27 -10.86 -0.68 -3.07
C VAL A 27 -9.45 -0.25 -3.48
N ILE A 28 -9.00 0.93 -3.03
CA ILE A 28 -7.64 1.43 -3.30
C ILE A 28 -6.60 0.52 -2.66
N ILE A 29 -6.78 0.15 -1.39
CA ILE A 29 -5.88 -0.76 -0.66
C ILE A 29 -5.79 -2.11 -1.38
N LYS A 30 -6.93 -2.68 -1.82
CA LYS A 30 -6.96 -3.93 -2.58
C LYS A 30 -6.19 -3.83 -3.90
N ARG A 31 -6.29 -2.70 -4.61
CA ARG A 31 -5.50 -2.45 -5.84
C ARG A 31 -4.01 -2.33 -5.55
N LYS A 32 -3.62 -1.62 -4.49
CA LYS A 32 -2.21 -1.50 -4.07
C LYS A 32 -1.64 -2.85 -3.65
N MET A 33 -2.39 -3.65 -2.92
CA MET A 33 -2.01 -5.02 -2.56
C MET A 33 -1.80 -5.91 -3.79
N LYS A 34 -2.71 -5.88 -4.77
CA LYS A 34 -2.52 -6.61 -6.03
C LYS A 34 -1.24 -6.20 -6.76
N LYS A 35 -0.96 -4.89 -6.83
CA LYS A 35 0.30 -4.40 -7.41
C LYS A 35 1.52 -4.89 -6.65
N LEU A 36 1.47 -4.90 -5.32
CA LEU A 36 2.58 -5.39 -4.50
C LEU A 36 2.82 -6.89 -4.75
N GLN A 37 1.76 -7.69 -4.84
CA GLN A 37 1.86 -9.12 -5.16
C GLN A 37 2.51 -9.41 -6.52
N THR A 38 2.40 -8.49 -7.48
CA THR A 38 3.06 -8.62 -8.80
C THR A 38 4.52 -8.18 -8.79
N LEU A 39 4.87 -7.19 -7.95
CA LEU A 39 6.24 -6.66 -7.86
C LEU A 39 7.17 -7.55 -7.04
N ILE A 40 6.63 -8.18 -5.99
CA ILE A 40 7.44 -8.98 -5.09
C ILE A 40 7.62 -10.40 -5.67
N PRO A 41 8.88 -10.89 -5.80
CA PRO A 41 9.15 -12.25 -6.25
C PRO A 41 8.46 -13.29 -5.37
N GLY A 42 7.60 -14.12 -5.97
CA GLY A 42 6.79 -15.13 -5.26
C GLY A 42 5.54 -14.58 -4.57
N GLY A 43 5.23 -13.29 -4.72
CA GLY A 43 4.17 -12.59 -3.97
C GLY A 43 2.72 -12.93 -4.37
N ARG A 44 2.46 -13.51 -5.54
CA ARG A 44 1.10 -13.68 -6.11
C ARG A 44 0.12 -14.49 -5.24
N LYS A 45 0.61 -15.41 -4.41
CA LYS A 45 -0.21 -16.28 -3.56
C LYS A 45 -0.02 -16.03 -2.06
N MET A 46 0.72 -14.98 -1.69
CA MET A 46 1.05 -14.71 -0.28
C MET A 46 -0.09 -13.98 0.44
N LYS A 47 -0.31 -14.34 1.71
CA LYS A 47 -1.16 -13.59 2.63
C LYS A 47 -0.57 -12.18 2.87
N PRO A 48 -1.40 -11.17 3.19
CA PRO A 48 -0.92 -9.79 3.38
C PRO A 48 0.26 -9.68 4.36
N ASP A 49 0.16 -10.29 5.54
CA ASP A 49 1.19 -10.22 6.58
C ASP A 49 2.54 -10.75 6.09
N GLN A 50 2.52 -11.89 5.38
CA GLN A 50 3.71 -12.49 4.80
C GLN A 50 4.24 -11.67 3.62
N LEU A 51 3.35 -11.07 2.82
CA LEU A 51 3.72 -10.20 1.72
C LEU A 51 4.45 -8.95 2.22
N TYR A 52 4.04 -8.37 3.35
CA TYR A 52 4.74 -7.23 3.96
C TYR A 52 6.14 -7.60 4.41
N LEU A 53 6.28 -8.71 5.14
CA LEU A 53 7.61 -9.20 5.57
C LEU A 53 8.51 -9.47 4.36
N ARG A 54 7.98 -10.13 3.33
CA ARG A 54 8.73 -10.42 2.10
C ARG A 54 9.10 -9.15 1.34
N THR A 55 8.23 -8.15 1.36
CA THR A 55 8.50 -6.82 0.77
C THR A 55 9.67 -6.17 1.47
N ALA A 56 9.70 -6.16 2.80
CA ALA A 56 10.80 -5.57 3.57
C ALA A 56 12.14 -6.27 3.26
N GLN A 57 12.14 -7.61 3.24
CA GLN A 57 13.32 -8.41 2.86
C GLN A 57 13.79 -8.10 1.43
N HIS A 58 12.85 -7.98 0.49
CA HIS A 58 13.19 -7.71 -0.90
C HIS A 58 13.79 -6.30 -1.09
N ILE A 59 13.23 -5.28 -0.42
CA ILE A 59 13.79 -3.92 -0.41
C ILE A 59 15.21 -3.93 0.14
N LEU A 60 15.44 -4.62 1.27
CA LEU A 60 16.77 -4.73 1.87
C LEU A 60 17.76 -5.39 0.89
N LYS A 61 17.37 -6.52 0.27
CA LYS A 61 18.20 -7.19 -0.73
C LYS A 61 18.59 -6.27 -1.89
N LEU A 62 17.62 -5.55 -2.45
CA LEU A 62 17.86 -4.64 -3.57
C LEU A 62 18.82 -3.51 -3.18
N ARG A 63 18.64 -2.92 -2.00
CA ARG A 63 19.54 -1.88 -1.48
C ARG A 63 20.97 -2.40 -1.32
N LEU A 64 21.14 -3.60 -0.77
CA LEU A 64 22.45 -4.22 -0.62
C LEU A 64 23.11 -4.49 -1.99
N GLN A 65 22.35 -5.00 -2.95
CA GLN A 65 22.86 -5.24 -4.31
C GLN A 65 23.32 -3.93 -4.97
N VAL A 66 22.51 -2.86 -4.88
CA VAL A 66 22.88 -1.55 -5.40
C VAL A 66 24.13 -1.00 -4.70
N ASN A 67 24.19 -1.07 -3.37
CA ASN A 67 25.33 -0.57 -2.61
C ASN A 67 26.63 -1.32 -2.97
N LEU A 68 26.56 -2.65 -3.11
CA LEU A 68 27.70 -3.46 -3.54
C LEU A 68 28.16 -3.07 -4.95
N LEU A 69 27.24 -2.97 -5.91
CA LEU A 69 27.56 -2.55 -7.28
C LEU A 69 28.16 -1.14 -7.32
N GLN A 70 27.64 -0.21 -6.52
CA GLN A 70 28.19 1.14 -6.40
C GLN A 70 29.58 1.15 -5.77
N ALA A 71 29.82 0.32 -4.74
CA ALA A 71 31.13 0.18 -4.11
C ALA A 71 32.15 -0.39 -5.11
N LEU A 72 31.79 -1.46 -5.81
CA LEU A 72 32.63 -2.05 -6.86
C LEU A 72 32.89 -1.07 -8.00
N SER A 73 31.87 -0.33 -8.43
CA SER A 73 32.03 0.71 -9.45
C SER A 73 32.99 1.80 -8.99
N LYS A 74 32.93 2.22 -7.72
CA LYS A 74 33.88 3.18 -7.15
C LYS A 74 35.29 2.62 -6.95
N LEU A 75 35.46 1.31 -6.85
CA LEU A 75 36.78 0.68 -6.76
C LEU A 75 37.40 0.47 -8.15
N MET A 76 36.57 0.15 -9.15
CA MET A 76 37.00 -0.22 -10.50
C MET A 76 37.07 0.97 -11.48
N PHE A 77 36.28 2.02 -11.26
CA PHE A 77 36.16 3.17 -12.18
C PHE A 77 36.54 4.51 -11.53
N LYS A 78 37.23 4.48 -10.39
CA LYS A 78 37.81 5.69 -9.79
C LYS A 78 39.26 5.82 -10.31
N PRO A 79 39.60 6.92 -11.00
CA PRO A 79 40.95 7.15 -11.53
C PRO A 79 41.99 7.29 -10.42
#